data_AF-A0A2A2WIH5-F1
#
_entry.id   AF-A0A2A2WIH5-F1
#
_cell.length_a   1.000
_cell.length_b   1.000
_cell.length_c   1.000
_cell.angle_alpha   90.00
_cell.angle_beta   90.00
_cell.angle_gamma   90.00
#
_symmetry.space_group_name_H-M   'P 1'
#
loop_
_entity.id
_entity.type
_entity.pdbx_description
1 polymer ?
#
loop_
_entity_poly.entity_id
_entity_poly.type
_entity_poly.pdbx_seq_one_letter_code
_entity_poly.pdbx_strand_id
1 'polypeptide(L)' 'MGQSRPQDGSHNGDSRPRLATEKQVAAIRAIARRKSVDLDHLLQDRYGAADVSALTIRQASSLIGELKESRDAA' A
#
# COMPACT_ATOMS: atom_id res chain seq x y z
N MET A 1 32.13 29.09 3.31
CA MET A 1 32.19 27.80 4.01
C MET A 1 30.78 27.23 4.06
N GLY A 2 30.44 26.39 3.09
CA GLY A 2 29.17 25.66 3.05
C GLY A 2 29.48 24.16 2.96
N GLN A 3 28.46 23.34 3.22
CA GLN A 3 28.45 21.86 3.21
C GLN A 3 28.83 21.23 4.56
N SER A 4 28.13 20.26 5.14
CA SER A 4 26.93 19.52 4.76
C SER A 4 26.38 18.82 6.02
N ARG A 5 25.06 18.75 6.17
CA ARG A 5 24.40 17.86 7.13
C ARG A 5 24.03 16.57 6.39
N PRO A 6 24.69 15.42 6.65
CA PRO A 6 24.09 14.15 6.28
C PRO A 6 22.93 13.88 7.24
N GLN A 7 21.73 14.13 6.74
CA GLN A 7 20.49 13.59 7.29
C GLN A 7 20.41 12.15 6.81
N ASP A 8 21.12 11.24 7.45
CA ASP A 8 20.94 9.82 7.23
C ASP A 8 20.27 9.22 8.46
N GLY A 9 18.94 9.28 8.46
CA GLY A 9 18.11 8.55 9.40
C GLY A 9 18.11 7.07 9.05
N SER A 10 19.26 6.41 9.19
CA SER A 10 19.41 4.96 9.16
C SER A 10 18.60 4.32 10.30
N HIS A 11 17.32 4.06 10.02
CA HIS A 11 16.48 3.17 10.84
C HIS A 11 16.75 1.74 10.38
N ASN A 12 17.88 1.20 10.81
CA ASN A 12 18.18 -0.21 10.73
C ASN A 12 17.60 -0.90 11.97
N GLY A 13 16.42 -1.51 11.84
CA GLY A 13 15.79 -2.24 12.95
C GLY A 13 14.50 -2.94 12.52
N ASP A 14 14.60 -4.26 12.33
CA ASP A 14 13.53 -5.20 11.96
C ASP A 14 13.22 -5.27 10.45
N SER A 15 13.98 -6.11 9.73
CA SER A 15 13.82 -6.41 8.30
C SER A 15 12.58 -7.25 7.98
N ARG A 16 11.63 -7.39 8.90
CA ARG A 16 10.37 -8.07 8.60
C ARG A 16 9.45 -7.10 7.86
N PRO A 17 8.86 -7.53 6.74
CA PRO A 17 7.91 -6.70 6.02
C PRO A 17 6.75 -6.34 6.96
N ARG A 18 6.63 -5.05 7.33
CA ARG A 18 5.47 -4.58 8.09
C ARG A 18 4.22 -4.78 7.24
N LEU A 19 3.29 -5.56 7.78
CA LEU A 19 1.98 -5.78 7.19
C LEU A 19 1.13 -4.51 7.22
N ALA A 20 0.18 -4.43 6.30
CA ALA A 20 -0.75 -3.33 6.16
C ALA A 20 -1.52 -3.13 7.47
N THR A 21 -1.62 -1.88 7.90
CA THR A 21 -2.39 -1.54 9.10
C THR A 21 -3.90 -1.72 8.85
N GLU A 22 -4.68 -1.93 9.90
CA GLU A 22 -6.15 -2.05 9.81
C GLU A 22 -6.80 -0.86 9.09
N LYS A 23 -6.27 0.35 9.32
CA LYS A 23 -6.73 1.58 8.65
C LYS A 23 -6.52 1.49 7.13
N GLN A 24 -5.37 0.97 6.68
CA GLN A 24 -5.10 0.78 5.26
C GLN A 24 -5.96 -0.34 4.66
N VAL A 25 -6.13 -1.45 5.38
CA VAL A 25 -7.02 -2.55 4.97
C VAL A 25 -8.45 -2.05 4.78
N ALA A 26 -8.99 -1.31 5.74
CA ALA A 26 -10.32 -0.73 5.67
C ALA A 26 -10.46 0.25 4.50
N ALA A 27 -9.45 1.11 4.28
CA ALA A 27 -9.45 2.05 3.17
C ALA A 27 -9.50 1.34 1.80
N ILE A 28 -8.66 0.32 1.60
CA ILE A 28 -8.61 -0.45 0.35
C ILE A 28 -9.97 -1.13 0.10
N ARG A 29 -10.52 -1.83 1.10
CA ARG A 29 -11.82 -2.49 0.99
C ARG A 29 -12.95 -1.50 0.70
N ALA A 30 -12.94 -0.33 1.33
CA ALA A 30 -13.94 0.70 1.11
C ALA A 30 -13.87 1.29 -0.32
N ILE A 31 -12.66 1.59 -0.81
CA ILE A 31 -12.47 2.14 -2.16
C ILE A 31 -12.82 1.09 -3.23
N ALA A 32 -12.34 -0.15 -3.07
CA ALA A 32 -12.64 -1.24 -3.98
C ALA A 32 -14.15 -1.51 -4.07
N ARG A 33 -14.84 -1.57 -2.92
CA ARG A 33 -16.30 -1.71 -2.87
C ARG A 33 -17.02 -0.55 -3.55
N ARG A 34 -16.57 0.70 -3.32
CA ARG A 34 -17.19 1.89 -3.94
C ARG A 34 -17.00 1.92 -5.47
N LYS A 35 -15.94 1.30 -5.98
CA LYS A 35 -15.62 1.23 -7.40
C LYS A 35 -16.00 -0.10 -8.06
N SER A 36 -16.62 -1.03 -7.32
CA SER A 36 -16.91 -2.39 -7.77
C SER A 36 -15.68 -3.09 -8.39
N VAL A 37 -14.50 -2.89 -7.80
CA VAL A 37 -13.26 -3.58 -8.21
C VAL A 37 -13.26 -4.98 -7.60
N ASP A 38 -12.95 -5.99 -8.41
CA ASP A 38 -12.71 -7.34 -7.94
C ASP A 38 -11.37 -7.40 -7.20
N LEU A 39 -11.45 -7.14 -5.89
CA LEU A 39 -10.27 -7.00 -5.05
C LEU A 39 -9.56 -8.34 -4.81
N ASP A 40 -10.31 -9.43 -4.72
CA ASP A 40 -9.75 -10.78 -4.50
C ASP A 40 -8.88 -11.20 -5.68
N HIS A 41 -9.43 -11.10 -6.90
CA HIS A 41 -8.68 -11.41 -8.12
C HIS A 41 -7.45 -10.51 -8.26
N LEU A 42 -7.59 -9.21 -8.00
CA LEU A 42 -6.48 -8.25 -8.08
C LEU A 42 -5.36 -8.57 -7.07
N LEU A 43 -5.70 -8.96 -5.85
CA LEU A 43 -4.72 -9.30 -4.82
C LEU A 43 -3.94 -10.57 -5.19
N GLN A 44 -4.65 -11.57 -5.68
CA GLN A 44 -4.07 -12.85 -6.07
C GLN A 44 -3.19 -12.71 -7.31
N ASP A 45 -3.68 -12.04 -8.36
CA ASP A 45 -2.96 -11.85 -9.63
C ASP A 45 -1.69 -11.00 -9.43
N ARG A 46 -1.82 -9.89 -8.70
CA ARG A 46 -0.76 -8.87 -8.68
C ARG A 46 0.22 -9.01 -7.53
N TYR A 47 -0.25 -9.53 -6.39
CA TYR A 47 0.55 -9.63 -5.17
C TYR A 47 0.69 -11.07 -4.68
N GLY A 48 0.00 -12.04 -5.28
CA GLY A 48 -0.05 -13.42 -4.78
C GLY A 48 -0.62 -13.51 -3.36
N ALA A 49 -1.46 -12.54 -2.97
CA ALA A 49 -1.97 -12.39 -1.62
C ALA A 49 -3.44 -12.83 -1.57
N ALA A 50 -3.76 -13.67 -0.59
CA ALA A 50 -5.15 -14.07 -0.34
C ALA A 50 -6.01 -12.90 0.19
N ASP A 51 -5.40 -11.90 0.82
CA ASP A 51 -6.12 -10.81 1.48
C ASP A 51 -5.30 -9.52 1.57
N VAL A 52 -6.00 -8.40 1.72
CA VAL A 52 -5.38 -7.08 1.90
C VAL A 52 -4.50 -7.04 3.15
N SER A 53 -4.83 -7.79 4.21
CA SER A 53 -4.02 -7.85 5.43
C SER A 53 -2.68 -8.56 5.24
N ALA A 54 -2.53 -9.36 4.18
CA ALA A 54 -1.27 -9.99 3.81
C ALA A 54 -0.36 -9.04 3.02
N LEU A 55 -0.88 -7.89 2.56
CA LEU A 55 -0.05 -6.88 1.93
C LEU A 55 0.85 -6.21 2.95
N THR A 56 2.01 -5.75 2.49
CA THR A 56 2.85 -4.84 3.26
C THR A 56 2.28 -3.42 3.27
N ILE A 57 2.69 -2.60 4.23
CA ILE A 57 2.33 -1.16 4.29
C ILE A 57 2.62 -0.46 2.95
N ARG A 58 3.75 -0.79 2.30
CA ARG A 58 4.15 -0.21 1.00
C ARG A 58 3.21 -0.63 -0.12
N GLN A 59 2.92 -1.92 -0.24
CA GLN A 59 1.97 -2.44 -1.23
C GLN A 59 0.57 -1.87 -1.02
N ALA A 60 0.09 -1.84 0.22
CA ALA A 60 -1.19 -1.25 0.56
C ALA A 60 -1.26 0.24 0.21
N SER A 61 -0.21 1.01 0.51
CA SER A 61 -0.15 2.43 0.14
C SER A 61 -0.19 2.64 -1.38
N SER A 62 0.56 1.83 -2.14
CA SER A 62 0.56 1.87 -3.60
C SER A 62 -0.84 1.54 -4.14
N LEU A 63 -1.43 0.46 -3.65
CA LEU A 63 -2.76 0.02 -4.08
C LEU A 63 -3.83 1.07 -3.76
N ILE A 64 -3.77 1.75 -2.61
CA ILE A 64 -4.68 2.88 -2.32
C ILE A 64 -4.51 4.00 -3.34
N GLY A 65 -3.27 4.36 -3.70
CA GLY A 65 -3.00 5.38 -4.72
C GLY A 65 -3.67 5.02 -6.05
N GLU A 66 -3.38 3.82 -6.55
CA GLU A 66 -3.92 3.33 -7.82
C GLU A 66 -5.45 3.19 -7.80
N LEU A 67 -5.98 2.62 -6.72
CA LEU A 67 -7.42 2.53 -6.50
C LEU A 67 -8.07 3.89 -6.34
N LYS A 68 -7.36 4.98 -6.03
CA LYS A 68 -7.91 6.34 -6.07
C LYS A 68 -7.82 6.90 -7.49
N GLU A 69 -6.66 6.81 -8.13
CA GLU A 69 -6.36 7.37 -9.46
C GLU A 69 -7.14 6.73 -10.61
N SER A 70 -7.40 5.42 -10.57
CA SER A 70 -8.11 4.67 -11.63
C SER A 70 -9.56 5.12 -11.90
N ARG A 71 -10.08 6.16 -11.25
CA ARG A 71 -11.41 6.76 -11.53
C ARG A 71 -11.34 8.24 -11.94
N ASP A 72 -10.17 8.89 -11.84
CA ASP A 72 -10.01 10.28 -12.25
C ASP A 72 -9.59 10.43 -13.71
N ALA A 73 -9.37 9.31 -14.42
CA ALA A 73 -9.33 9.29 -15.88
C ALA A 73 -10.77 9.19 -16.42
N ALA A 74 -11.52 10.29 -16.37
CA ALA A 74 -12.81 10.46 -17.02
C ALA A 74 -12.83 11.79 -17.79
#